data_AF-V4CNE1-F1
#
_entry.id   AF-V4CNE1-F1
#
_cell.length_a   1.000
_cell.length_b   1.000
_cell.length_c   1.000
_cell.angle_alpha   90.00
_cell.angle_beta   90.00
_cell.angle_gamma   90.00
#
_symmetry.space_group_name_H-M   'P 1'
#
loop_
_entity.id
_entity.type
_entity.pdbx_description
1 polymer ?
#
loop_
_entity_poly.entity_id
_entity_poly.type
_entity_poly.pdbx_seq_one_letter_code
_entity_poly.pdbx_strand_id
1 'polypeptide(L)'
;HHLSPVFIICPQCSSFVSNVHHLSPMFTICLQCLSFVSSVYHLSPVFIICLQCSPFVSNVHHLSPMFIICLQCSPIVSNVYHLSPVFIICLQCSPFVSNVHHLSPMFIICLQY
;
A
#
# COMPACT_ATOMS: atom_id res chain seq x y z
N HIS A 1 17.36 10.99 0.78
CA HIS A 1 16.18 11.70 0.25
C HIS A 1 16.31 11.79 -1.27
N HIS A 2 15.45 11.10 -2.01
CA HIS A 2 15.36 11.28 -3.46
C HIS A 2 14.34 12.38 -3.77
N LEU A 3 14.69 13.29 -4.68
CA LEU A 3 13.83 14.36 -5.18
C LEU A 3 13.13 13.97 -6.50
N SER A 4 13.53 12.84 -7.10
CA SER A 4 12.93 12.28 -8.30
C SER A 4 11.85 11.25 -7.94
N PRO A 5 10.77 11.13 -8.74
CA PRO A 5 9.79 10.06 -8.54
C PRO A 5 10.46 8.69 -8.64
N VAL A 6 9.94 7.71 -7.89
CA VAL A 6 10.44 6.33 -7.92
C VAL A 6 9.35 5.42 -8.45
N PHE A 7 9.75 4.54 -9.35
CA PHE A 7 8.90 3.52 -9.96
C PHE A 7 9.51 2.16 -9.67
N ILE A 8 8.75 1.28 -9.04
CA ILE A 8 9.16 -0.08 -8.73
C ILE A 8 8.16 -1.02 -9.39
N ILE A 9 8.66 -1.89 -10.27
CA ILE A 9 7.87 -2.94 -10.92
C ILE A 9 8.50 -4.28 -10.58
N CYS A 10 7.76 -5.11 -9.87
CA CYS A 10 8.19 -6.44 -9.48
C CYS A 10 7.20 -7.49 -9.99
N PRO A 11 7.49 -8.17 -11.12
CA PRO A 11 6.57 -9.15 -11.68
C PRO A 11 6.42 -10.40 -10.80
N GLN A 12 7.52 -10.90 -10.23
CA GLN A 12 7.48 -12.04 -9.34
C GLN A 12 8.55 -11.94 -8.26
N CYS A 13 8.16 -12.15 -7.01
CA CYS A 13 9.06 -12.20 -5.87
C CYS A 13 8.63 -13.25 -4.85
N SER A 14 9.59 -13.83 -4.13
CA SER A 14 9.28 -14.57 -2.90
C SER A 14 8.99 -13.60 -1.75
N SER A 15 9.73 -12.51 -1.67
CA SER A 15 9.49 -11.46 -0.69
C SER A 15 9.82 -10.11 -1.29
N PHE A 16 8.99 -9.13 -0.97
CA PHE A 16 9.22 -7.74 -1.27
C PHE A 16 9.17 -6.96 0.04
N VAL A 17 10.30 -6.36 0.39
CA VAL A 17 10.40 -5.48 1.56
C VAL A 17 10.84 -4.11 1.08
N SER A 18 10.01 -3.10 1.32
CA SER A 18 10.37 -1.72 1.05
C SER A 18 10.26 -0.89 2.33
N ASN A 19 11.31 -0.12 2.62
CA ASN A 19 11.24 0.97 3.57
C ASN A 19 11.60 2.26 2.85
N VAL A 20 10.62 3.15 2.71
CA VAL A 20 10.71 4.29 1.80
C VAL A 20 10.43 5.58 2.55
N HIS A 21 11.38 6.51 2.47
CA HIS A 21 11.27 7.88 2.99
C HIS A 21 11.57 8.87 1.86
N HIS A 22 10.54 9.33 1.15
CA HIS A 22 10.73 10.25 0.02
C HIS A 22 9.79 11.45 0.04
N LEU A 23 10.29 12.52 -0.58
CA LEU A 23 9.60 13.78 -0.82
C LEU A 23 9.01 13.83 -2.25
N SER A 24 9.13 12.73 -3.00
CA SER A 24 8.74 12.61 -4.39
C SER A 24 7.70 11.49 -4.59
N PRO A 25 6.88 11.56 -5.65
CA PRO A 25 5.83 10.57 -5.89
C PRO A 25 6.37 9.15 -6.02
N MET A 26 5.59 8.18 -5.55
CA MET A 26 5.95 6.77 -5.55
C MET A 26 4.92 5.92 -6.27
N PHE A 27 5.40 5.01 -7.11
CA PHE A 27 4.56 4.01 -7.76
C PHE A 27 5.19 2.64 -7.59
N THR A 28 4.45 1.71 -6.97
CA THR A 28 4.86 0.32 -6.79
C THR A 28 3.82 -0.60 -7.42
N ILE A 29 4.27 -1.46 -8.32
CA ILE A 29 3.45 -2.50 -8.95
C ILE A 29 4.09 -3.84 -8.65
N CYS A 30 3.33 -4.72 -8.01
CA CYS A 30 3.72 -6.10 -7.78
C CYS A 30 2.64 -7.05 -8.31
N LEU A 31 3.01 -7.91 -9.26
CA LEU A 31 2.06 -8.86 -9.87
C LEU A 31 1.87 -10.08 -8.98
N GLN A 32 2.97 -10.73 -8.58
CA GLN A 32 2.91 -11.91 -7.71
C GLN A 32 4.01 -11.84 -6.64
N CYS A 33 3.62 -11.85 -5.37
CA CYS A 33 4.59 -11.99 -4.28
C CYS A 33 4.10 -12.93 -3.19
N LEU A 34 4.94 -13.86 -2.75
CA LEU A 34 4.59 -14.67 -1.57
C LEU A 34 4.55 -13.83 -0.30
N SER A 35 5.22 -12.68 -0.23
CA SER A 35 5.09 -11.77 0.91
C SER A 35 5.44 -10.34 0.50
N PHE A 36 4.62 -9.38 0.91
CA PHE A 36 4.85 -7.96 0.68
C PHE A 36 4.80 -7.23 2.01
N VAL A 37 5.89 -6.56 2.36
CA VAL A 37 5.97 -5.69 3.53
C VAL A 37 6.45 -4.33 3.08
N SER A 38 5.66 -3.30 3.38
CA SER A 38 6.01 -1.92 3.09
C SER A 38 5.91 -1.04 4.32
N SER A 39 6.94 -0.23 4.54
CA SER A 39 6.94 0.88 5.49
C SER A 39 7.20 2.15 4.71
N VAL A 40 6.27 3.08 4.80
CA VAL A 40 6.11 4.15 3.81
C VAL A 40 5.88 5.46 4.54
N TYR A 41 6.83 6.38 4.43
CA TYR A 41 6.73 7.74 4.99
C TYR A 41 6.89 8.76 3.87
N HIS A 42 5.80 9.45 3.51
CA HIS A 42 5.81 10.38 2.38
C HIS A 42 5.09 11.69 2.62
N LEU A 43 5.63 12.71 1.96
CA LEU A 43 5.05 14.05 1.80
C LEU A 43 4.50 14.25 0.38
N SER A 44 4.45 13.17 -0.42
CA SER A 44 4.13 13.15 -1.84
C SER A 44 3.29 11.93 -2.19
N PRO A 45 2.44 12.01 -3.25
CA PRO A 45 1.47 10.95 -3.54
C PRO A 45 2.10 9.58 -3.74
N VAL A 46 1.39 8.53 -3.33
CA VAL A 46 1.84 7.14 -3.48
C VAL A 46 0.73 6.27 -4.05
N PHE A 47 1.13 5.37 -4.93
CA PHE A 47 0.28 4.37 -5.55
C PHE A 47 0.92 3.00 -5.38
N ILE A 48 0.17 2.07 -4.78
CA ILE A 48 0.60 0.67 -4.60
C ILE A 48 -0.46 -0.23 -5.25
N ILE A 49 0.00 -1.10 -6.15
CA ILE A 49 -0.84 -2.11 -6.79
C ILE A 49 -0.21 -3.49 -6.52
N CYS A 50 -0.97 -4.36 -5.87
CA CYS A 50 -0.62 -5.76 -5.64
C CYS A 50 -1.71 -6.67 -6.22
N LEU A 51 -1.38 -7.48 -7.23
CA LEU A 51 -2.37 -8.39 -7.81
C LEU A 51 -2.56 -9.65 -6.96
N GLN A 52 -1.47 -10.39 -6.70
CA GLN A 52 -1.49 -11.61 -5.89
C GLN A 52 -0.45 -11.52 -4.78
N CYS A 53 -0.87 -11.58 -3.52
CA CYS A 53 0.05 -11.52 -2.39
C CYS A 53 -0.40 -12.28 -1.14
N SER A 54 0.49 -13.02 -0.48
CA SER A 54 0.09 -13.84 0.67
C SER A 54 1.18 -14.05 1.74
N PRO A 55 1.52 -13.05 2.60
CA PRO A 55 0.70 -11.91 3.05
C PRO A 55 1.08 -10.53 2.48
N PHE A 56 0.17 -9.56 2.57
CA PHE A 56 0.44 -8.12 2.37
C PHE A 56 0.36 -7.36 3.69
N VAL A 57 1.45 -6.67 4.06
CA VAL A 57 1.55 -5.82 5.25
C VAL A 57 2.00 -4.43 4.84
N SER A 58 1.26 -3.41 5.26
CA SER A 58 1.64 -2.01 5.05
C SER A 58 1.57 -1.19 6.33
N ASN A 59 2.63 -0.42 6.59
CA ASN A 59 2.61 0.66 7.56
C ASN A 59 2.87 1.97 6.84
N VAL A 60 1.89 2.88 6.84
CA VAL A 60 1.94 4.09 6.03
C VAL A 60 1.70 5.32 6.91
N HIS A 61 2.63 6.26 6.87
CA HIS A 61 2.49 7.59 7.45
C HIS A 61 2.63 8.62 6.34
N HIS A 62 1.60 9.44 6.10
CA HIS A 62 1.65 10.35 4.95
C HIS A 62 0.87 11.65 5.13
N LEU A 63 1.37 12.66 4.43
CA LEU A 63 0.78 14.01 4.36
C LEU A 63 0.17 14.32 2.98
N SER A 64 0.11 13.32 2.11
CA SER A 64 -0.28 13.42 0.70
C SER A 64 -1.11 12.22 0.24
N PRO A 65 -1.96 12.36 -0.78
CA PRO A 65 -2.91 11.32 -1.15
C PRO A 65 -2.28 9.94 -1.40
N MET A 66 -2.99 8.89 -0.96
CA MET A 66 -2.56 7.50 -1.12
C MET A 66 -3.62 6.67 -1.81
N PHE A 67 -3.16 5.77 -2.67
CA PHE A 67 -4.01 4.79 -3.34
C PHE A 67 -3.39 3.39 -3.23
N ILE A 68 -4.15 2.44 -2.70
CA ILE A 68 -3.74 1.05 -2.56
C ILE A 68 -4.79 0.16 -3.22
N ILE A 69 -4.36 -0.72 -4.13
CA ILE A 69 -5.21 -1.71 -4.79
C ILE A 69 -4.61 -3.09 -4.54
N CYS A 70 -5.41 -3.96 -3.93
CA CYS A 70 -5.10 -5.36 -3.67
C CYS A 70 -6.20 -6.25 -4.26
N LEU A 71 -5.86 -7.21 -5.12
CA LEU A 71 -6.85 -8.00 -5.88
C LEU A 71 -7.08 -9.43 -5.38
N GLN A 72 -6.04 -10.10 -4.88
CA GLN A 72 -6.11 -11.45 -4.32
C GLN A 72 -5.04 -11.52 -3.23
N CYS A 73 -5.41 -11.16 -2.01
CA CYS A 73 -4.44 -11.11 -0.91
C CYS A 73 -4.91 -11.83 0.35
N SER A 74 -4.06 -12.67 0.91
CA SER A 74 -4.38 -13.43 2.11
C SER A 74 -3.16 -13.64 3.02
N PRO A 75 -3.12 -13.06 4.23
CA PRO A 75 -3.89 -11.93 4.78
C PRO A 75 -3.44 -10.53 4.27
N ILE A 76 -4.27 -9.51 4.52
CA ILE A 76 -3.90 -8.08 4.49
C ILE A 76 -3.89 -7.50 5.91
N VAL A 77 -2.80 -6.83 6.26
CA VAL A 77 -2.70 -5.99 7.47
C VAL A 77 -2.22 -4.60 7.08
N SER A 78 -2.97 -3.57 7.44
CA SER A 78 -2.61 -2.17 7.20
C SER A 78 -2.66 -1.34 8.47
N ASN A 79 -1.66 -0.49 8.67
CA ASN A 79 -1.66 0.54 9.68
C ASN A 79 -1.39 1.88 8.99
N VAL A 80 -2.32 2.82 9.13
CA VAL A 80 -2.33 4.04 8.34
C VAL A 80 -2.50 5.26 9.24
N TYR A 81 -1.58 6.21 9.13
CA TYR A 81 -1.65 7.53 9.76
C TYR A 81 -1.60 8.59 8.67
N HIS A 82 -2.60 9.47 8.62
CA HIS A 82 -2.65 10.43 7.53
C HIS A 82 -3.42 11.73 7.77
N LEU A 83 -2.98 12.72 7.00
CA LEU A 83 -3.51 14.08 6.96
C LEU A 83 -4.13 14.41 5.59
N SER A 84 -4.18 13.45 4.68
CA SER A 84 -4.69 13.59 3.30
C SER A 84 -5.49 12.37 2.85
N PRO A 85 -6.38 12.48 1.84
CA PRO A 85 -7.27 11.38 1.46
C PRO A 85 -6.55 10.07 1.14
N VAL A 86 -7.14 8.95 1.56
CA VAL A 86 -6.68 7.61 1.19
C VAL A 86 -7.81 6.82 0.58
N PHE A 87 -7.46 6.06 -0.45
CA PHE A 87 -8.33 5.11 -1.12
C PHE A 87 -7.70 3.72 -1.07
N ILE A 88 -8.41 2.77 -0.49
CA ILE A 88 -7.99 1.36 -0.42
C ILE A 88 -9.07 0.52 -1.09
N ILE A 89 -8.67 -0.27 -2.08
CA ILE A 89 -9.53 -1.23 -2.76
C ILE A 89 -8.95 -2.63 -2.52
N CYS A 90 -9.76 -3.50 -1.92
CA CYS A 90 -9.42 -4.89 -1.68
C CYS A 90 -10.49 -5.79 -2.31
N LEU A 91 -10.13 -6.56 -3.32
CA LEU A 91 -10.94 -7.63 -3.89
C LEU A 91 -10.44 -8.97 -3.38
N GLN A 92 -11.33 -9.94 -3.11
CA GLN A 92 -10.97 -11.32 -2.77
C GLN A 92 -9.86 -11.43 -1.68
N CYS A 93 -9.93 -10.56 -0.67
CA CYS A 93 -8.95 -10.52 0.40
C CYS A 93 -9.48 -11.13 1.69
N SER A 94 -8.74 -12.07 2.26
CA SER A 94 -9.13 -12.71 3.52
C SER A 94 -7.92 -13.18 4.35
N PRO A 95 -7.84 -12.82 5.64
CA PRO A 95 -8.52 -11.71 6.34
C PRO A 95 -7.97 -10.31 5.95
N PHE A 96 -8.76 -9.25 6.17
CA PHE A 96 -8.33 -7.84 6.07
C PHE A 96 -8.41 -7.16 7.45
N VAL A 97 -7.28 -6.63 7.92
CA VAL A 97 -7.20 -5.86 9.18
C VAL A 97 -6.62 -4.48 8.88
N SER A 98 -7.28 -3.43 9.37
CA SER A 98 -6.82 -2.05 9.22
C SER A 98 -6.92 -1.28 10.54
N ASN A 99 -5.81 -0.67 10.96
CA ASN A 99 -5.80 0.35 12.01
C ASN A 99 -5.51 1.71 11.40
N VAL A 100 -6.38 2.70 11.65
CA VAL A 100 -6.33 3.98 10.93
C VAL A 100 -6.51 5.16 11.86
N HIS A 101 -5.57 6.11 11.80
CA HIS A 101 -5.66 7.41 12.44
C HIS A 101 -5.65 8.50 11.38
N HIS A 102 -6.71 9.31 11.34
CA HIS A 102 -6.95 10.21 10.22
C HIS A 102 -7.53 11.55 10.62
N LEU A 103 -7.12 12.58 9.88
CA LEU A 103 -7.70 13.94 9.92
C LEU A 103 -8.31 14.32 8.56
N SER A 104 -8.44 13.36 7.65
CA SER A 104 -9.00 13.53 6.30
C SER A 104 -9.76 12.27 5.88
N PRO A 105 -10.58 12.34 4.81
CA PRO A 105 -11.44 11.24 4.39
C PRO A 105 -10.69 9.93 4.09
N MET A 106 -11.36 8.84 4.43
CA MET A 106 -10.95 7.47 4.13
C MET A 106 -12.02 6.77 3.32
N PHE A 107 -11.60 6.16 2.22
CA PHE A 107 -12.47 5.29 1.42
C PHE A 107 -11.86 3.91 1.34
N ILE A 108 -12.57 2.93 1.90
CA ILE A 108 -12.18 1.52 1.87
C ILE A 108 -13.30 0.75 1.19
N ILE A 109 -12.95 0.04 0.11
CA ILE A 109 -13.85 -0.87 -0.59
C ILE A 109 -13.30 -2.27 -0.42
N CYS A 110 -14.01 -3.11 0.34
CA CYS A 110 -13.68 -4.52 0.50
C CYS A 110 -14.78 -5.38 -0.12
N LEU A 111 -14.44 -6.09 -1.20
CA LEU A 111 -15.31 -7.07 -1.85
C LEU A 111 -14.79 -8.47 -1.52
N GLN A 112 -15.55 -9.17 -0.68
CA GLN A 112 -15.32 -10.58 -0.35
C GLN A 112 -16.41 -11.41 -1.03
N TYR A 113 -16.01 -12.51 -1.68
CA TYR A 113 -16.91 -13.55 -2.18
C TYR A 113 -16.87 -14.74 -1.23
#